data_AF-A0A4Y6UWB7-F1
#
_entry.id   AF-A0A4Y6UWB7-F1
#
_cell.length_a   1.000
_cell.length_b   1.000
_cell.length_c   1.000
_cell.angle_alpha   90.00
_cell.angle_beta   90.00
_cell.angle_gamma   90.00
#
_symmetry.space_group_name_H-M   'P 1'
#
loop_
_entity.id
_entity.type
_entity.pdbx_description
1 polymer ?
#
loop_
_entity_poly.entity_id
_entity_poly.type
_entity_poly.pdbx_seq_one_letter_code
_entity_poly.pdbx_strand_id
1 'polypeptide(L)' 'MNNKDIQDEMERQRRILHQLADEYGFLDQRVLVQSQKLDEWLNEYERYKNA' A
#
# COMPACT_ATOMS: atom_id res chain seq x y z
N MET A 1 -6.36 11.93 10.03
CA MET A 1 -6.08 11.79 8.59
C MET A 1 -7.41 11.80 7.86
N ASN A 2 -7.57 12.56 6.77
CA ASN A 2 -8.87 12.65 6.09
C ASN A 2 -9.08 11.45 5.17
N ASN A 3 -10.30 10.92 5.05
CA ASN A 3 -10.61 9.73 4.23
C ASN A 3 -10.14 9.88 2.77
N LYS A 4 -10.11 11.11 2.26
CA LYS A 4 -9.62 11.42 0.91
C LYS A 4 -8.11 11.20 0.77
N ASP A 5 -7.33 11.62 1.77
CA ASP A 5 -5.87 11.45 1.77
C ASP A 5 -5.49 9.97 1.78
N ILE A 6 -6.31 9.14 2.43
CA ILE A 6 -6.11 7.68 2.49
C ILE A 6 -6.41 7.02 1.16
N GLN A 7 -7.51 7.41 0.50
CA GLN A 7 -7.82 6.91 -0.84
C GLN A 7 -6.74 7.30 -1.86
N ASP A 8 -6.26 8.54 -1.79
CA ASP A 8 -5.21 9.03 -2.69
C ASP A 8 -3.89 8.27 -2.47
N GLU A 9 -3.51 8.02 -1.21
CA GLU A 9 -2.31 7.23 -0.91
C GLU A 9 -2.47 5.75 -1.27
N MET A 10 -3.64 5.14 -1.05
CA MET A 10 -3.92 3.77 -1.51
C MET A 10 -3.76 3.63 -3.03
N GLU A 11 -4.34 4.55 -3.81
CA GLU A 11 -4.25 4.49 -5.27
C GLU A 11 -2.82 4.74 -5.76
N ARG A 12 -2.05 5.56 -5.04
CA ARG A 12 -0.63 5.75 -5.31
C ARG A 12 0.17 4.48 -5.06
N GLN A 13 -0.02 3.85 -3.90
CA GLN A 13 0.68 2.60 -3.54
C GLN A 13 0.30 1.44 -4.47
N ARG A 14 -0.98 1.35 -4.85
CA ARG A 14 -1.48 0.37 -5.83
C ARG A 14 -0.80 0.51 -7.18
N ARG A 15 -0.58 1.74 -7.66
CA ARG A 15 0.13 2.00 -8.92
C ARG A 15 1.60 1.59 -8.85
N ILE A 16 2.27 1.89 -7.73
CA ILE A 16 3.66 1.48 -7.51
C ILE A 16 3.79 -0.05 -7.50
N LEU A 17 2.89 -0.76 -6.82
CA LEU A 17 2.89 -2.23 -6.80
C LEU A 17 2.70 -2.84 -8.20
N HIS A 18 1.78 -2.31 -9.00
CA HIS A 18 1.61 -2.77 -10.39
C HIS A 18 2.86 -2.52 -11.21
N GLN A 19 3.46 -1.33 -11.12
CA GLN A 19 4.70 -1.03 -11.84
C GLN A 19 5.85 -1.96 -11.43
N LEU A 20 6.02 -2.23 -10.13
CA LEU A 20 7.04 -3.15 -9.64
C LEU A 20 6.76 -4.59 -10.07
N ALA A 21 5.49 -5.02 -10.07
CA ALA A 21 5.11 -6.35 -10.51
C ALA A 21 5.30 -6.55 -12.03
N ASP A 22 5.04 -5.52 -12.83
CA ASP A 22 5.28 -5.52 -14.27
C ASP A 22 6.79 -5.56 -14.59
N GLU A 23 7.62 -4.87 -13.81
CA GLU A 23 9.06 -4.77 -14.05
C GLU A 23 9.86 -5.96 -13.50
N TYR A 24 9.52 -6.43 -12.29
CA TYR A 24 10.31 -7.44 -11.57
C TYR A 24 9.59 -8.77 -11.36
N GLY A 25 8.28 -8.82 -11.59
CA GLY A 25 7.43 -9.97 -11.30
C GLY A 25 6.86 -9.94 -9.89
N PHE A 26 5.66 -10.49 -9.73
CA PHE A 26 4.87 -10.41 -8.49
C PHE A 26 5.56 -11.03 -7.26
N LEU A 27 6.46 -11.99 -7.48
CA LEU A 27 7.19 -12.69 -6.41
C LEU A 27 8.55 -12.04 -6.08
N ASP A 28 8.92 -10.93 -6.74
CA ASP A 28 10.15 -10.22 -6.40
C ASP A 28 10.05 -9.65 -4.98
N GLN A 29 11.13 -9.77 -4.23
CA GLN A 29 11.21 -9.33 -2.84
C GLN A 29 10.82 -7.85 -2.67
N ARG A 30 11.09 -6.99 -3.66
CA ARG A 30 10.73 -5.57 -3.63
C ARG A 30 9.22 -5.37 -3.71
N VAL A 31 8.52 -6.16 -4.52
CA VAL A 31 7.05 -6.15 -4.62
C VAL A 31 6.46 -6.61 -3.28
N LEU A 32 6.99 -7.70 -2.72
CA LEU A 32 6.51 -8.26 -1.45
C LEU A 32 6.72 -7.29 -0.28
N VAL A 33 7.89 -6.66 -0.19
CA VAL A 33 8.18 -5.66 0.86
C VAL A 33 7.28 -4.43 0.72
N GLN A 34 7.03 -3.98 -0.51
CA GLN A 34 6.11 -2.86 -0.74
C GLN A 34 4.67 -3.20 -0.35
N SER A 35 4.25 -4.44 -0.61
CA SER A 35 2.91 -4.94 -0.20
C SER A 35 2.77 -4.96 1.31
N GLN A 36 3.79 -5.45 2.03
CA GLN A 36 3.78 -5.48 3.50
C GLN A 36 3.67 -4.08 4.11
N LYS A 37 4.40 -3.10 3.58
CA LYS A 37 4.31 -1.70 4.03
C LYS A 37 2.93 -1.10 3.83
N LEU A 38 2.27 -1.43 2.71
CA LEU A 38 0.91 -0.98 2.45
C LEU A 38 -0.07 -1.58 3.47
N ASP A 39 0.05 -2.89 3.75
CA ASP A 39 -0.78 -3.57 4.75
C ASP A 39 -0.56 -3.01 6.17
N GLU A 40 0.69 -2.76 6.57
CA GLU A 40 1.01 -2.15 7.87
C GLU A 40 0.37 -0.76 8.02
N TRP A 41 0.49 0.09 7.00
CA TRP A 41 -0.10 1.42 7.01
C TRP A 41 -1.64 1.37 7.03
N LEU A 42 -2.26 0.46 6.29
CA LEU A 42 -3.72 0.26 6.32
C LEU A 42 -4.20 -0.20 7.71
N ASN A 43 -3.47 -1.12 8.33
CA ASN A 43 -3.77 -1.59 9.68
C ASN A 43 -3.64 -0.48 10.72
N GLU A 44 -2.62 0.38 10.61
CA GLU A 44 -2.47 1.54 11.47
C GLU A 44 -3.62 2.53 11.28
N TYR A 45 -4.04 2.80 10.04
CA TYR A 45 -5.21 3.63 9.77
C TYR A 45 -6.50 3.05 10.36
N GLU A 46 -6.78 1.76 10.14
CA GLU A 46 -7.97 1.11 10.69
C GLU A 46 -7.98 1.15 12.23
N ARG A 47 -6.81 1.08 12.87
CA ARG A 47 -6.70 1.31 14.33
C ARG A 47 -7.07 2.73 14.72
N TYR A 48 -6.58 3.75 14.02
CA TYR A 48 -6.92 5.15 14.32
C TYR A 48 -8.38 5.49 14.05
N LYS A 49 -9.01 4.85 13.05
CA LYS A 49 -10.42 5.07 12.71
C LYS A 49 -11.37 4.45 13.74
N ASN A 50 -10.99 3.32 14.32
CA ASN A 50 -11.79 2.56 15.29
C ASN A 50 -11.42 2.87 16.76
N ALA A 51 -10.59 3.89 17.02
CA ALA A 51 -10.21 4.38 18.34
C ALA A 51 -11.01 5.62 18.74
#